data_AF-A0A0R2QGZ4-F1
#
_entry.id   AF-A0A0R2QGZ4-F1
#
_cell.length_a   1.000
_cell.length_b   1.000
_cell.length_c   1.000
_cell.angle_alpha   90.00
_cell.angle_beta   90.00
_cell.angle_gamma   90.00
#
_symmetry.space_group_name_H-M   'P 1'
#
loop_
_entity.id
_entity.type
_entity.pdbx_description
1 polymer ?
#
loop_
_entity_poly.entity_id
_entity_poly.type
_entity_poly.pdbx_seq_one_letter_code
_entity_poly.pdbx_strand_id
1 'polypeptide(L)'
;MRIPLGWLGEMVELGSKVTPNDVMAELVKVGLEEEGSHGGDISGPVVVGEVLSFEAEEQKNGKTIRWCQVRVATSGDEEIRGIVCGAANFVAGDKVVVSLPGAVLPGGFEIAARKTYGHVSDGMIASSRELGLGDEHEGILVLSSIGLDPEIGMDAIALLGLDESAAEVNVTPDRGYCLSIRGIAREYSHATGVKFQDPVLSIDPVMGTGFALEVKDNAPIHGKAGCSQFVLVGVSGLDAEAKVPDWMVSRLKLAGMRSISIAVDITNYAMLELGQPLHAYDLDKLVGGISVRRAKAGEELVTLDQKTRQLHEEDLLICDEQGPIGIAGVMGGARTEVSSSTKSVLIEAAIFDPISIARSARRHKLPSEASKRFERGVDSSISRAAASRAARLLTELASGSFSGVGAEYASAFEPAAIEMKLDYPGQLVGVEYSADQVVASLEEIGCTVTKIDDLVQVIVPSWRPDITHKTDLVEEVARLIGYDKIPSRLPVAPPGRGLTSRQKLRRRVLSGLTGAGFVEVLNYPFVSAEQNGWMGSVGAVELENPMQSEASFLRTSLVPGLIAAAARNISRGSTDIALLEEGSVFLPNGGSAVTALPAGNERPSEKILAALKAAIP
;
A
#
# COMPACT_ATOMS: atom_id res chain seq x y z
N MET A 1 -1.76 -1.74 4.49
CA MET A 1 -1.57 -0.27 4.67
C MET A 1 -1.32 -0.07 6.14
N ARG A 2 -0.18 0.53 6.52
CA ARG A 2 0.17 0.72 7.93
C ARG A 2 -0.28 2.10 8.41
N ILE A 3 -0.84 2.14 9.61
CA ILE A 3 -1.60 3.25 10.17
C ILE A 3 -0.99 3.58 11.53
N PRO A 4 -0.05 4.54 11.61
CA PRO A 4 0.47 5.00 12.89
C PRO A 4 -0.65 5.60 13.75
N LEU A 5 -0.81 5.11 14.98
CA LEU A 5 -1.95 5.46 15.84
C LEU A 5 -1.94 6.94 16.24
N GLY A 6 -0.76 7.48 16.59
CA GLY A 6 -0.61 8.90 16.92
C GLY A 6 -1.06 9.81 15.77
N TRP A 7 -0.76 9.42 14.53
CA TRP A 7 -1.16 10.17 13.35
C TRP A 7 -2.66 10.05 13.04
N LEU A 8 -3.23 8.85 13.22
CA LEU A 8 -4.68 8.65 13.15
C LEU A 8 -5.41 9.53 14.18
N GLY A 9 -4.86 9.63 15.39
CA GLY A 9 -5.38 10.42 16.50
C GLY A 9 -5.47 11.94 16.25
N GLU A 10 -4.77 12.46 15.24
CA GLU A 10 -4.89 13.87 14.84
C GLU A 10 -6.17 14.16 14.05
N MET A 11 -6.76 13.14 13.43
CA MET A 11 -7.94 13.28 12.56
C MET A 11 -9.23 12.76 13.21
N VAL A 12 -9.10 11.83 14.17
CA VAL A 12 -10.20 11.23 14.95
C VAL A 12 -9.79 11.08 16.40
N GLU A 13 -10.76 11.24 17.32
CA GLU A 13 -10.50 11.03 18.73
C GLU A 13 -10.29 9.53 19.02
N LEU A 14 -9.08 9.18 19.47
CA LEU A 14 -8.76 7.84 19.96
C LEU A 14 -8.90 7.79 21.48
N GLY A 15 -9.39 6.67 22.00
CA GLY A 15 -9.39 6.43 23.44
C GLY A 15 -7.96 6.38 24.00
N SER A 16 -7.77 6.86 25.23
CA SER A 16 -6.47 6.97 25.92
C SER A 16 -5.63 5.67 26.04
N LYS A 17 -6.18 4.51 25.69
CA LYS A 17 -5.51 3.20 25.74
C LYS A 17 -5.75 2.37 24.47
N VAL A 18 -6.07 3.01 23.35
CA VAL A 18 -6.30 2.32 22.07
C VAL A 18 -5.01 1.63 21.63
N THR A 19 -5.13 0.35 21.31
CA THR A 19 -4.06 -0.47 20.74
C THR A 19 -4.25 -0.64 19.23
N PRO A 20 -3.21 -1.05 18.47
CA PRO A 20 -3.36 -1.39 17.07
C PRO A 20 -4.47 -2.41 16.80
N ASN A 21 -4.62 -3.42 17.68
CA ASN A 21 -5.65 -4.45 17.55
C ASN A 21 -7.06 -3.88 17.72
N ASP A 22 -7.24 -2.91 18.61
CA ASP A 22 -8.54 -2.23 18.78
C ASP A 22 -8.91 -1.46 17.50
N VAL A 23 -7.94 -0.75 16.90
CA VAL A 23 -8.16 -0.03 15.63
C VAL A 23 -8.54 -1.00 14.51
N MET A 24 -7.82 -2.11 14.36
CA MET A 24 -8.12 -3.11 13.33
C MET A 24 -9.50 -3.75 13.55
N ALA A 25 -9.87 -4.05 14.79
CA ALA A 25 -11.18 -4.61 15.11
C ALA A 25 -12.35 -3.68 14.71
N GLU A 26 -12.18 -2.37 14.84
CA GLU A 26 -13.17 -1.39 14.36
C GLU A 26 -13.20 -1.30 12.84
N LEU A 27 -12.04 -1.25 12.19
CA LEU A 27 -11.93 -1.16 10.73
C LEU A 27 -12.44 -2.42 10.01
N VAL A 28 -12.34 -3.60 10.62
CA VAL A 28 -12.93 -4.86 10.09
C VAL A 28 -14.44 -4.75 9.94
N LYS A 29 -15.13 -4.05 10.85
CA LYS A 29 -16.60 -3.88 10.77
C LYS A 29 -17.05 -3.15 9.50
N VAL A 30 -16.17 -2.31 8.94
CA VAL A 30 -16.43 -1.52 7.73
C VAL A 30 -15.74 -2.06 6.48
N GLY A 31 -15.12 -3.23 6.57
CA GLY A 31 -14.60 -3.99 5.42
C GLY A 31 -13.09 -3.90 5.19
N LEU A 32 -12.30 -3.43 6.16
CA LEU A 32 -10.83 -3.42 6.09
C LEU A 32 -10.24 -4.53 6.95
N GLU A 33 -9.67 -5.54 6.31
CA GLU A 33 -9.17 -6.76 6.97
C GLU A 33 -7.87 -6.51 7.73
N GLU A 34 -7.73 -7.12 8.91
CA GLU A 34 -6.52 -7.10 9.73
C GLU A 34 -5.35 -7.85 9.07
N GLU A 35 -4.16 -7.23 9.03
CA GLU A 35 -2.91 -7.85 8.56
C GLU A 35 -1.86 -7.98 9.66
N GLY A 36 -1.75 -6.99 10.58
CA GLY A 36 -0.78 -7.08 11.68
C GLY A 36 -0.55 -5.77 12.45
N SER A 37 0.24 -5.86 13.52
CA SER A 37 0.64 -4.72 14.37
C SER A 37 2.14 -4.50 14.32
N HIS A 38 2.58 -3.23 14.35
CA HIS A 38 4.00 -2.85 14.28
C HIS A 38 4.35 -1.83 15.38
N GLY A 39 5.57 -1.87 15.90
CA GLY A 39 6.03 -0.92 16.93
C GLY A 39 5.45 -1.19 18.31
N GLY A 40 5.65 -0.26 19.25
CA GLY A 40 5.24 -0.42 20.66
C GLY A 40 6.03 -1.47 21.45
N ASP A 41 7.19 -1.90 20.94
CA ASP A 41 8.01 -2.96 21.56
C ASP A 41 8.85 -2.47 22.75
N ILE A 42 9.01 -1.15 22.89
CA ILE A 42 9.86 -0.55 23.93
C ILE A 42 9.04 -0.33 25.19
N SER A 43 9.56 -0.82 26.32
CA SER A 43 8.91 -0.66 27.63
C SER A 43 9.92 -0.59 28.77
N GLY A 44 9.45 -0.23 29.96
CA GLY A 44 10.28 -0.11 31.15
C GLY A 44 11.10 1.19 31.20
N PRO A 45 12.12 1.28 32.09
CA PRO A 45 12.84 2.51 32.36
C PRO A 45 13.83 2.88 31.25
N VAL A 46 13.38 3.64 30.26
CA VAL A 46 14.23 4.30 29.27
C VAL A 46 14.16 5.81 29.51
N VAL A 47 15.28 6.42 29.88
CA VAL A 47 15.30 7.80 30.39
C VAL A 47 16.38 8.65 29.72
N VAL A 48 16.22 9.97 29.83
CA VAL A 48 17.28 10.93 29.49
C VAL A 48 18.39 10.86 30.55
N GLY A 49 19.62 10.63 30.12
CA GLY A 49 20.81 10.71 30.98
C GLY A 49 21.82 11.76 30.51
N GLU A 50 22.65 12.27 31.41
CA GLU A 50 23.77 13.18 31.11
C GLU A 50 25.10 12.46 31.37
N VAL A 51 26.00 12.45 30.38
CA VAL A 51 27.33 11.86 30.55
C VAL A 51 28.21 12.81 31.38
N LEU A 52 28.57 12.45 32.60
CA LEU A 52 29.41 13.28 33.47
C LEU A 52 30.90 13.14 33.16
N SER A 53 31.33 11.89 32.96
CA SER A 53 32.72 11.55 32.65
C SER A 53 32.78 10.17 32.01
N PHE A 54 33.90 9.88 31.33
CA PHE A 54 34.20 8.53 30.87
C PHE A 54 35.70 8.27 30.82
N GLU A 55 36.07 7.01 31.03
CA GLU A 55 37.44 6.52 30.86
C GLU A 55 37.49 5.59 29.63
N ALA A 56 38.37 5.91 28.68
CA ALA A 56 38.56 5.10 27.48
C ALA A 56 39.58 3.99 27.76
N GLU A 57 39.14 2.74 27.62
CA GLU A 57 39.95 1.55 27.86
C GLU A 57 40.05 0.70 26.60
N GLU A 58 41.28 0.44 26.16
CA GLU A 58 41.53 -0.46 25.05
C GLU A 58 41.43 -1.92 25.53
N GLN A 59 40.53 -2.69 24.92
CA GLN A 59 40.28 -4.07 25.30
C GLN A 59 41.14 -5.03 24.48
N LYS A 60 41.36 -6.25 25.00
CA LYS A 60 42.19 -7.28 24.36
C LYS A 60 41.76 -7.66 22.93
N ASN A 61 40.53 -7.33 22.54
CA ASN A 61 39.98 -7.53 21.20
C ASN A 61 40.23 -6.35 20.23
N GLY A 62 41.02 -5.33 20.64
CA GLY A 62 41.34 -4.15 19.84
C GLY A 62 40.22 -3.10 19.78
N LYS A 63 39.10 -3.30 20.48
CA LYS A 63 38.04 -2.29 20.60
C LYS A 63 38.29 -1.40 21.80
N THR A 64 38.16 -0.09 21.61
CA THR A 64 38.13 0.86 22.73
C THR A 64 36.71 0.91 23.29
N ILE A 65 36.56 0.69 24.59
CA ILE A 65 35.29 0.89 25.31
C ILE A 65 35.42 2.11 26.21
N ARG A 66 34.31 2.79 26.48
CA ARG A 66 34.22 3.92 27.40
C ARG A 66 33.44 3.49 28.64
N TRP A 67 34.09 3.51 29.79
CA TRP A 67 33.41 3.36 31.08
C TRP A 67 32.87 4.71 31.52
N CYS A 68 31.55 4.89 31.45
CA CYS A 68 30.88 6.17 31.60
C CYS A 68 30.22 6.28 32.99
N GLN A 69 30.29 7.46 33.59
CA GLN A 69 29.44 7.87 34.72
C GLN A 69 28.30 8.72 34.16
N VAL A 70 27.07 8.22 34.23
CA VAL A 70 25.90 8.84 33.60
C VAL A 70 24.88 9.22 34.67
N ARG A 71 24.53 10.50 34.75
CA ARG A 71 23.45 10.97 35.62
C ARG A 71 22.11 10.66 34.97
N VAL A 72 21.22 9.96 35.65
CA VAL A 72 19.91 9.50 35.12
C VAL A 72 18.71 10.00 35.93
N ALA A 73 18.94 10.76 37.00
CA ALA A 73 17.91 11.42 37.79
C ALA A 73 18.43 12.74 38.37
N THR A 74 17.54 13.59 38.89
CA THR A 74 17.89 14.87 39.53
C THR A 74 18.05 14.79 41.05
N SER A 75 17.58 13.71 41.69
CA SER A 75 17.74 13.44 43.12
C SER A 75 17.55 11.97 43.47
N GLY A 76 18.26 11.47 44.49
CA GLY A 76 18.14 10.10 45.02
C GLY A 76 19.47 9.33 45.10
N ASP A 77 19.49 8.20 45.81
CA ASP A 77 20.72 7.41 46.07
C ASP A 77 21.30 6.71 44.83
N GLU A 78 20.57 6.68 43.70
CA GLU A 78 20.98 6.05 42.44
C GLU A 78 21.01 7.04 41.26
N GLU A 79 21.32 8.31 41.56
CA GLU A 79 21.38 9.42 40.60
C GLU A 79 22.37 9.18 39.45
N ILE A 80 23.49 8.49 39.74
CA ILE A 80 24.59 8.25 38.80
C ILE A 80 24.75 6.74 38.60
N ARG A 81 24.77 6.33 37.33
CA ARG A 81 24.94 4.94 36.90
C ARG A 81 26.25 4.78 36.16
N GLY A 82 26.96 3.70 36.48
CA GLY A 82 28.13 3.29 35.71
C GLY A 82 27.69 2.48 34.50
N ILE A 83 27.99 2.96 33.28
CA ILE A 83 27.53 2.34 32.03
C ILE A 83 28.69 2.17 31.06
N VAL A 84 28.86 0.97 30.51
CA VAL A 84 29.86 0.70 29.47
C VAL A 84 29.26 1.04 28.10
N CYS A 85 29.93 1.91 27.35
CA CYS A 85 29.53 2.31 26.00
C CYS A 85 30.68 2.09 25.01
N GLY A 86 30.37 1.56 23.82
CA GLY A 86 31.35 1.37 22.75
C GLY A 86 31.44 2.52 21.75
N ALA A 87 30.51 3.48 21.81
CA ALA A 87 30.44 4.58 20.87
C ALA A 87 31.44 5.70 21.20
N ALA A 88 31.84 6.46 20.18
CA ALA A 88 32.81 7.55 20.32
C ALA A 88 32.23 8.96 20.07
N ASN A 89 30.98 9.04 19.61
CA ASN A 89 30.31 10.24 19.11
C ASN A 89 29.70 11.16 20.18
N PHE A 90 30.17 11.06 21.44
CA PHE A 90 29.70 11.87 22.56
C PHE A 90 30.87 12.38 23.42
N VAL A 91 30.63 13.45 24.17
CA VAL A 91 31.55 14.07 25.14
C VAL A 91 30.88 14.20 26.52
N ALA A 92 31.66 14.57 27.54
CA ALA A 92 31.10 14.90 28.85
C ALA A 92 30.20 16.16 28.73
N GLY A 93 29.03 16.11 29.36
CA GLY A 93 27.95 17.11 29.27
C GLY A 93 26.87 16.75 28.23
N ASP A 94 27.10 15.78 27.36
CA ASP A 94 26.06 15.37 26.39
C ASP A 94 24.90 14.65 27.08
N LYS A 95 23.68 15.01 26.67
CA LYS A 95 22.46 14.29 27.02
C LYS A 95 22.18 13.17 26.02
N VAL A 96 21.90 11.99 26.53
CA VAL A 96 21.78 10.73 25.79
C VAL A 96 20.57 9.94 26.27
N VAL A 97 20.15 8.92 25.50
CA VAL A 97 19.10 7.99 25.94
C VAL A 97 19.71 6.80 26.65
N VAL A 98 19.25 6.53 27.86
CA VAL A 98 19.73 5.44 28.71
C VAL A 98 18.62 4.44 28.96
N SER A 99 18.83 3.20 28.57
CA SER A 99 17.98 2.07 28.94
C SER A 99 18.51 1.45 30.23
N LEU A 100 17.76 1.56 31.32
CA LEU A 100 18.11 1.04 32.64
C LEU A 100 17.65 -0.42 32.79
N PRO A 101 18.16 -1.17 33.79
CA PRO A 101 17.68 -2.52 34.06
C PRO A 101 16.15 -2.59 34.23
N GLY A 102 15.55 -3.60 33.60
CA GLY A 102 14.09 -3.74 33.51
C GLY A 102 13.48 -3.11 32.25
N ALA A 103 14.26 -2.35 31.47
CA ALA A 103 13.80 -1.91 30.14
C ALA A 103 13.81 -3.08 29.15
N VAL A 104 12.91 -3.04 28.17
CA VAL A 104 12.87 -3.97 27.05
C VAL A 104 12.99 -3.15 25.77
N LEU A 105 13.99 -3.48 24.95
CA LEU A 105 14.22 -2.87 23.64
C LEU A 105 13.63 -3.75 22.52
N PRO A 106 13.53 -3.24 21.28
CA PRO A 106 12.93 -3.96 20.15
C PRO A 106 13.54 -5.36 19.95
N GLY A 107 12.70 -6.31 19.56
CA GLY A 107 13.08 -7.73 19.48
C GLY A 107 13.11 -8.47 20.82
N GLY A 108 12.53 -7.88 21.88
CA GLY A 108 12.45 -8.49 23.21
C GLY A 108 13.79 -8.46 23.96
N PHE A 109 14.63 -7.45 23.70
CA PHE A 109 15.95 -7.37 24.30
C PHE A 109 15.86 -6.76 25.71
N GLU A 110 15.83 -7.63 26.72
CA GLU A 110 15.76 -7.23 28.13
C GLU A 110 17.10 -6.64 28.63
N ILE A 111 17.02 -5.48 29.28
CA ILE A 111 18.15 -4.81 29.90
C ILE A 111 18.30 -5.29 31.34
N ALA A 112 19.51 -5.71 31.69
CA ALA A 112 19.88 -6.10 33.05
C ALA A 112 21.29 -5.58 33.39
N ALA A 113 21.54 -5.34 34.68
CA ALA A 113 22.86 -5.02 35.18
C ALA A 113 23.80 -6.21 34.95
N ARG A 114 24.93 -6.00 34.25
CA ARG A 114 25.87 -7.07 33.90
C ARG A 114 27.31 -6.64 34.07
N LYS A 115 28.15 -7.58 34.52
CA LYS A 115 29.60 -7.37 34.57
C LYS A 115 30.20 -7.57 33.18
N THR A 116 30.79 -6.54 32.62
CA THR A 116 31.43 -6.56 31.30
C THR A 116 32.67 -5.68 31.29
N TYR A 117 33.72 -6.11 30.59
CA TYR A 117 34.98 -5.37 30.47
C TYR A 117 35.56 -4.88 31.82
N GLY A 118 35.41 -5.66 32.89
CA GLY A 118 35.92 -5.34 34.23
C GLY A 118 34.97 -4.51 35.11
N HIS A 119 33.97 -3.86 34.52
CA HIS A 119 33.02 -2.98 35.19
C HIS A 119 31.63 -3.62 35.31
N VAL A 120 30.78 -3.12 36.23
CA VAL A 120 29.37 -3.50 36.31
C VAL A 120 28.56 -2.45 35.54
N SER A 121 28.12 -2.78 34.33
CA SER A 121 27.31 -1.87 33.51
C SER A 121 25.85 -1.95 33.95
N ASP A 122 25.36 -0.84 34.51
CA ASP A 122 24.02 -0.72 35.07
C ASP A 122 23.06 -0.06 34.06
N GLY A 123 22.88 -0.75 32.93
CA GLY A 123 22.12 -0.26 31.77
C GLY A 123 22.97 -0.15 30.50
N MET A 124 22.43 0.58 29.53
CA MET A 124 23.02 0.80 28.21
C MET A 124 22.66 2.20 27.69
N ILE A 125 23.61 2.87 27.02
CA ILE A 125 23.34 4.09 26.26
C ILE A 125 22.93 3.68 24.84
N ALA A 126 21.73 4.06 24.41
CA ALA A 126 21.12 3.52 23.21
C ALA A 126 21.40 4.35 21.94
N SER A 127 21.58 3.66 20.82
CA SER A 127 21.62 4.24 19.47
C SER A 127 20.22 4.41 18.87
N SER A 128 20.11 5.25 17.83
CA SER A 128 18.87 5.41 17.05
C SER A 128 18.37 4.07 16.50
N ARG A 129 19.27 3.17 16.11
CA ARG A 129 18.92 1.82 15.65
C ARG A 129 18.38 0.93 16.75
N GLU A 130 19.01 0.93 17.92
CA GLU A 130 18.57 0.12 19.06
C GLU A 130 17.22 0.60 19.60
N LEU A 131 16.91 1.90 19.50
CA LEU A 131 15.60 2.45 19.84
C LEU A 131 14.57 2.30 18.72
N GLY A 132 14.95 1.73 17.56
CA GLY A 132 14.04 1.59 16.43
C GLY A 132 13.68 2.91 15.72
N LEU A 133 14.43 3.99 15.93
CA LEU A 133 14.23 5.30 15.29
C LEU A 133 14.84 5.42 13.89
N GLY A 134 15.88 4.64 13.57
CA GLY A 134 16.56 4.71 12.26
C GLY A 134 17.52 3.56 12.00
N ASP A 135 18.21 3.59 10.86
CA ASP A 135 19.22 2.58 10.48
C ASP A 135 20.66 3.00 10.87
N GLU A 136 20.83 4.22 11.39
CA GLU A 136 22.11 4.73 11.86
C GLU A 136 22.66 3.90 13.02
N HIS A 137 23.90 3.45 12.86
CA HIS A 137 24.59 2.60 13.84
C HIS A 137 26.03 3.05 14.12
N GLU A 138 26.46 4.22 13.62
CA GLU A 138 27.82 4.73 13.83
C GLU A 138 28.01 5.35 15.23
N GLY A 139 26.97 5.40 16.06
CA GLY A 139 27.06 5.94 17.42
C GLY A 139 25.75 5.85 18.22
N ILE A 140 25.79 6.40 19.43
CA ILE A 140 24.62 6.54 20.31
C ILE A 140 23.78 7.78 19.94
N LEU A 141 22.53 7.83 20.39
CA LEU A 141 21.69 9.01 20.22
C LEU A 141 22.10 10.10 21.23
N VAL A 142 22.65 11.19 20.71
CA VAL A 142 22.95 12.42 21.46
C VAL A 142 21.80 13.40 21.22
N LEU A 143 21.08 13.80 22.27
CA LEU A 143 19.83 14.57 22.14
C LEU A 143 20.06 15.98 21.57
N SER A 144 21.22 16.58 21.84
CA SER A 144 21.58 17.88 21.28
C SER A 144 21.79 17.84 19.76
N SER A 145 22.23 16.70 19.19
CA SER A 145 22.37 16.55 17.74
C SER A 145 21.02 16.53 17.01
N ILE A 146 19.94 16.27 17.77
CA ILE A 146 18.57 16.34 17.28
C ILE A 146 17.82 17.59 17.77
N GLY A 147 18.53 18.56 18.35
CA GLY A 147 17.98 19.85 18.79
C GLY A 147 17.16 19.79 20.08
N LEU A 148 17.27 18.70 20.86
CA LEU A 148 16.57 18.54 22.13
C LEU A 148 17.51 18.79 23.31
N ASP A 149 17.01 19.49 24.33
CA ASP A 149 17.70 19.70 25.62
C ASP A 149 16.78 19.39 26.82
N PRO A 150 16.27 18.16 26.95
CA PRO A 150 15.26 17.79 27.96
C PRO A 150 15.88 17.65 29.36
N GLU A 151 15.03 17.66 30.39
CA GLU A 151 15.48 17.43 31.77
C GLU A 151 15.99 15.99 31.97
N ILE A 152 16.98 15.84 32.86
CA ILE A 152 17.58 14.54 33.18
C ILE A 152 16.56 13.69 33.95
N GLY A 153 16.48 12.41 33.61
CA GLY A 153 15.51 11.47 34.18
C GLY A 153 14.12 11.55 33.56
N MET A 154 13.90 12.44 32.58
CA MET A 154 12.68 12.45 31.79
C MET A 154 12.51 11.13 31.04
N ASP A 155 11.27 10.64 30.93
CA ASP A 155 10.94 9.44 30.17
C ASP A 155 11.26 9.64 28.69
N ALA A 156 12.23 8.89 28.19
CA ALA A 156 12.67 8.97 26.81
C ALA A 156 11.68 8.28 25.86
N ILE A 157 10.84 7.36 26.35
CA ILE A 157 9.77 6.74 25.55
C ILE A 157 8.79 7.81 25.13
N ALA A 158 8.21 8.52 26.11
CA ALA A 158 7.27 9.60 25.85
C ALA A 158 7.92 10.77 25.07
N LEU A 159 9.17 11.12 25.38
CA LEU A 159 9.88 12.21 24.72
C LEU A 159 10.10 11.95 23.22
N LEU A 160 10.45 10.72 22.86
CA LEU A 160 10.83 10.35 21.49
C LEU A 160 9.74 9.58 20.74
N GLY A 161 8.56 9.38 21.37
CA GLY A 161 7.46 8.60 20.80
C GLY A 161 7.82 7.12 20.56
N LEU A 162 8.61 6.51 21.44
CA LEU A 162 9.10 5.14 21.24
C LEU A 162 8.03 4.06 21.48
N ASP A 163 6.92 4.44 22.08
CA ASP A 163 5.71 3.63 22.25
C ASP A 163 4.75 3.76 21.05
N GLU A 164 5.09 4.57 20.04
CA GLU A 164 4.29 4.64 18.83
C GLU A 164 4.18 3.27 18.17
N SER A 165 2.97 2.97 17.72
CA SER A 165 2.61 1.73 17.09
C SER A 165 1.73 1.99 15.87
N ALA A 166 1.65 1.01 14.99
CA ALA A 166 0.83 1.05 13.80
C ALA A 166 -0.01 -0.22 13.63
N ALA A 167 -1.29 -0.01 13.28
CA ALA A 167 -2.16 -1.05 12.76
C ALA A 167 -1.87 -1.26 11.27
N GLU A 168 -1.98 -2.49 10.76
CA GLU A 168 -1.87 -2.80 9.34
C GLU A 168 -3.15 -3.47 8.86
N VAL A 169 -3.74 -2.89 7.80
CA VAL A 169 -4.96 -3.41 7.18
C VAL A 169 -4.79 -3.67 5.69
N ASN A 170 -5.45 -4.70 5.18
CA ASN A 170 -5.55 -4.96 3.76
C ASN A 170 -6.60 -4.01 3.14
N VAL A 171 -6.16 -3.22 2.16
CA VAL A 171 -7.05 -2.32 1.42
C VAL A 171 -7.41 -2.97 0.09
N THR A 172 -8.69 -3.24 -0.11
CA THR A 172 -9.21 -3.80 -1.37
C THR A 172 -9.12 -2.78 -2.51
N PRO A 173 -9.05 -3.23 -3.79
CA PRO A 173 -8.83 -2.32 -4.92
C PRO A 173 -9.91 -1.25 -5.14
N ASP A 174 -11.14 -1.46 -4.69
CA ASP A 174 -12.27 -0.52 -4.73
C ASP A 174 -12.10 0.64 -3.73
N ARG A 175 -11.31 0.47 -2.67
CA ARG A 175 -11.15 1.46 -1.60
C ARG A 175 -9.84 2.23 -1.71
N GLY A 176 -9.51 2.72 -2.90
CA GLY A 176 -8.27 3.47 -3.17
C GLY A 176 -8.01 4.61 -2.16
N TYR A 177 -9.07 5.34 -1.77
CA TYR A 177 -8.99 6.42 -0.78
C TYR A 177 -8.48 5.98 0.60
N CYS A 178 -8.64 4.71 0.99
CA CYS A 178 -8.12 4.13 2.23
C CYS A 178 -6.61 3.85 2.19
N LEU A 179 -5.92 4.11 1.08
CA LEU A 179 -4.45 4.13 1.03
C LEU A 179 -3.86 5.45 1.60
N SER A 180 -4.53 6.04 2.58
CA SER A 180 -4.14 7.29 3.24
C SER A 180 -4.66 7.32 4.68
N ILE A 181 -3.98 8.07 5.55
CA ILE A 181 -4.45 8.31 6.91
C ILE A 181 -5.80 9.04 6.90
N ARG A 182 -6.00 10.01 5.98
CA ARG A 182 -7.29 10.68 5.74
C ARG A 182 -8.43 9.69 5.48
N GLY A 183 -8.24 8.74 4.57
CA GLY A 183 -9.27 7.76 4.22
C GLY A 183 -9.53 6.76 5.34
N ILE A 184 -8.48 6.30 6.01
CA ILE A 184 -8.61 5.39 7.17
C ILE A 184 -9.32 6.08 8.33
N ALA A 185 -8.97 7.34 8.64
CA ALA A 185 -9.63 8.12 9.68
C ALA A 185 -11.13 8.30 9.40
N ARG A 186 -11.49 8.52 8.14
CA ARG A 186 -12.89 8.58 7.71
C ARG A 186 -13.61 7.25 7.94
N GLU A 187 -13.02 6.12 7.55
CA GLU A 187 -13.64 4.79 7.77
C GLU A 187 -13.68 4.40 9.25
N TYR A 188 -12.68 4.79 10.05
CA TYR A 188 -12.69 4.62 11.50
C TYR A 188 -13.82 5.43 12.14
N SER A 189 -14.06 6.64 11.66
CA SER A 189 -15.20 7.47 12.07
C SER A 189 -16.54 6.80 11.75
N HIS A 190 -16.70 6.22 10.56
CA HIS A 190 -17.89 5.43 10.20
C HIS A 190 -18.09 4.20 11.11
N ALA A 191 -17.01 3.51 11.49
CA ALA A 191 -17.09 2.32 12.32
C ALA A 191 -17.48 2.63 13.78
N THR A 192 -17.01 3.76 14.31
CA THR A 192 -17.07 4.08 15.75
C THR A 192 -18.04 5.21 16.09
N GLY A 193 -18.46 6.01 15.11
CA GLY A 193 -19.28 7.21 15.29
C GLY A 193 -18.51 8.42 15.83
N VAL A 194 -17.18 8.34 16.01
CA VAL A 194 -16.37 9.51 16.42
C VAL A 194 -16.31 10.53 15.30
N LYS A 195 -16.17 11.81 15.64
CA LYS A 195 -16.10 12.88 14.63
C LYS A 195 -14.78 12.83 13.86
N PHE A 196 -14.86 12.76 12.54
CA PHE A 196 -13.73 12.94 11.64
C PHE A 196 -13.47 14.43 11.34
N GLN A 197 -12.20 14.82 11.39
CA GLN A 197 -11.72 16.13 10.96
C GLN A 197 -10.90 15.96 9.68
N ASP A 198 -11.43 16.43 8.55
CA ASP A 198 -10.74 16.30 7.26
C ASP A 198 -9.56 17.30 7.18
N PRO A 199 -8.30 16.83 7.17
CA PRO A 199 -7.12 17.71 7.17
C PRO A 199 -7.08 18.63 5.96
N VAL A 200 -7.70 18.23 4.84
CA VAL A 200 -7.75 19.02 3.60
C VAL A 200 -8.43 20.37 3.81
N LEU A 201 -9.44 20.45 4.69
CA LEU A 201 -10.21 21.67 4.94
C LEU A 201 -9.39 22.78 5.62
N SER A 202 -8.25 22.43 6.21
CA SER A 202 -7.34 23.36 6.88
C SER A 202 -6.23 23.91 5.97
N ILE A 203 -6.14 23.41 4.74
CA ILE A 203 -5.08 23.75 3.80
C ILE A 203 -5.60 24.77 2.78
N ASP A 204 -5.17 26.03 2.88
CA ASP A 204 -5.43 27.00 1.80
C ASP A 204 -4.51 26.72 0.61
N PRO A 205 -5.07 26.45 -0.59
CA PRO A 205 -4.26 26.16 -1.74
C PRO A 205 -3.42 27.36 -2.18
N VAL A 206 -2.14 27.13 -2.42
CA VAL A 206 -1.25 28.05 -3.13
C VAL A 206 -1.23 27.69 -4.61
N MET A 207 -1.18 28.70 -5.48
CA MET A 207 -1.12 28.52 -6.93
C MET A 207 0.12 29.21 -7.48
N GLY A 208 0.80 28.52 -8.41
CA GLY A 208 1.85 29.10 -9.23
C GLY A 208 1.37 29.34 -10.67
N THR A 209 2.00 30.29 -11.36
CA THR A 209 1.71 30.58 -12.78
C THR A 209 3.01 30.77 -13.56
N GLY A 210 2.91 30.87 -14.90
CA GLY A 210 4.04 31.22 -15.75
C GLY A 210 4.97 30.06 -16.13
N PHE A 211 4.72 28.83 -15.66
CA PHE A 211 5.41 27.64 -16.17
C PHE A 211 4.66 27.05 -17.37
N ALA A 212 5.39 26.58 -18.38
CA ALA A 212 4.78 25.98 -19.56
C ALA A 212 4.34 24.54 -19.27
N LEU A 213 3.06 24.24 -19.50
CA LEU A 213 2.45 22.92 -19.31
C LEU A 213 1.54 22.58 -20.49
N GLU A 214 1.78 21.43 -21.11
CA GLU A 214 0.92 20.88 -22.18
C GLU A 214 0.50 19.45 -21.84
N VAL A 215 -0.79 19.13 -21.94
CA VAL A 215 -1.30 17.76 -21.81
C VAL A 215 -1.89 17.32 -23.14
N LYS A 216 -1.29 16.30 -23.76
CA LYS A 216 -1.64 15.83 -25.10
C LYS A 216 -1.58 14.30 -25.21
N ASP A 217 -2.69 13.65 -24.84
CA ASP A 217 -2.89 12.23 -25.04
C ASP A 217 -3.63 11.93 -26.35
N ASN A 218 -2.88 11.66 -27.42
CA ASN A 218 -3.46 11.40 -28.75
C ASN A 218 -3.92 9.94 -28.95
N ALA A 219 -3.55 9.04 -28.04
CA ALA A 219 -3.86 7.61 -28.13
C ALA A 219 -4.35 7.07 -26.77
N PRO A 220 -5.47 7.59 -26.25
CA PRO A 220 -5.99 7.20 -24.95
C PRO A 220 -6.44 5.74 -24.91
N ILE A 221 -6.12 5.04 -23.83
CA ILE A 221 -6.55 3.65 -23.63
C ILE A 221 -8.07 3.63 -23.41
N HIS A 222 -8.78 2.81 -24.19
CA HIS A 222 -10.25 2.75 -24.16
C HIS A 222 -10.96 4.11 -24.36
N GLY A 223 -10.31 5.08 -25.00
CA GLY A 223 -10.86 6.43 -25.19
C GLY A 223 -10.86 7.29 -23.91
N LYS A 224 -10.23 6.85 -22.82
CA LYS A 224 -10.08 7.61 -21.58
C LYS A 224 -8.76 8.37 -21.57
N ALA A 225 -8.84 9.70 -21.47
CA ALA A 225 -7.65 10.56 -21.41
C ALA A 225 -6.76 10.15 -20.23
N GLY A 226 -5.45 9.99 -20.49
CA GLY A 226 -4.49 9.50 -19.49
C GLY A 226 -4.26 10.43 -18.31
N CYS A 227 -4.58 11.72 -18.44
CA CYS A 227 -4.43 12.74 -17.41
C CYS A 227 -5.63 13.69 -17.45
N SER A 228 -6.32 13.86 -16.32
CA SER A 228 -7.47 14.77 -16.18
C SER A 228 -7.14 16.04 -15.39
N GLN A 229 -6.10 15.99 -14.56
CA GLN A 229 -5.61 17.15 -13.82
C GLN A 229 -4.09 17.06 -13.63
N PHE A 230 -3.42 18.21 -13.69
CA PHE A 230 -1.99 18.31 -13.45
C PHE A 230 -1.68 19.68 -12.84
N VAL A 231 -1.21 19.70 -11.60
CA VAL A 231 -0.92 20.91 -10.81
C VAL A 231 0.58 20.96 -10.54
N LEU A 232 1.19 22.12 -10.81
CA LEU A 232 2.60 22.41 -10.56
C LEU A 232 2.75 23.59 -9.60
N VAL A 233 3.48 23.39 -8.50
CA VAL A 233 3.77 24.44 -7.49
C VAL A 233 5.28 24.53 -7.26
N GLY A 234 5.85 25.71 -7.50
CA GLY A 234 7.28 25.97 -7.33
C GLY A 234 7.66 26.45 -5.92
N VAL A 235 8.75 25.91 -5.40
CA VAL A 235 9.42 26.35 -4.17
C VAL A 235 10.89 26.59 -4.46
N SER A 236 11.43 27.72 -4.02
CA SER A 236 12.83 28.12 -4.25
C SER A 236 13.54 28.45 -2.93
N GLY A 237 14.87 28.47 -2.96
CA GLY A 237 15.68 28.75 -1.77
C GLY A 237 15.73 27.60 -0.77
N LEU A 238 15.54 26.36 -1.25
CA LEU A 238 15.54 25.16 -0.44
C LEU A 238 16.94 24.85 0.12
N ASP A 239 16.99 24.48 1.40
CA ASP A 239 18.07 23.68 1.96
C ASP A 239 17.77 22.18 1.78
N ALA A 240 18.27 21.59 0.69
CA ALA A 240 18.09 20.18 0.39
C ALA A 240 18.77 19.22 1.38
N GLU A 241 19.70 19.72 2.21
CA GLU A 241 20.39 18.94 3.25
C GLU A 241 19.78 19.15 4.63
N ALA A 242 18.67 19.89 4.73
CA ALA A 242 17.94 20.06 5.97
C ALA A 242 17.56 18.70 6.58
N LYS A 243 17.78 18.56 7.88
CA LYS A 243 17.46 17.33 8.61
C LYS A 243 15.95 17.09 8.57
N VAL A 244 15.54 15.88 8.19
CA VAL A 244 14.15 15.44 8.32
C VAL A 244 13.79 15.34 9.81
N PRO A 245 12.71 16.00 10.28
CA PRO A 245 12.32 15.92 11.68
C PRO A 245 12.03 14.50 12.12
N ASP A 246 12.44 14.14 13.34
CA ASP A 246 12.36 12.76 13.83
C ASP A 246 10.90 12.24 13.89
N TRP A 247 9.94 13.11 14.18
CA TRP A 247 8.51 12.76 14.14
C TRP A 247 8.05 12.32 12.73
N MET A 248 8.59 12.92 11.67
CA MET A 248 8.25 12.56 10.29
C MET A 248 8.93 11.25 9.92
N VAL A 249 10.19 11.06 10.32
CA VAL A 249 10.93 9.80 10.14
C VAL A 249 10.20 8.64 10.82
N SER A 250 9.75 8.82 12.07
CA SER A 250 8.96 7.83 12.82
C SER A 250 7.67 7.47 12.07
N ARG A 251 6.88 8.46 11.67
CA ARG A 251 5.62 8.25 10.95
C ARG A 251 5.81 7.52 9.62
N LEU A 252 6.80 7.93 8.82
CA LEU A 252 7.11 7.27 7.56
C LEU A 252 7.51 5.81 7.80
N LYS A 253 8.37 5.55 8.78
CA LYS A 253 8.81 4.20 9.13
C LYS A 253 7.66 3.31 9.58
N LEU A 254 6.82 3.80 10.50
CA LEU A 254 5.63 3.09 10.97
C LEU A 254 4.62 2.87 9.84
N ALA A 255 4.52 3.79 8.88
CA ALA A 255 3.75 3.63 7.65
C ALA A 255 4.40 2.68 6.62
N GLY A 256 5.59 2.14 6.89
CA GLY A 256 6.30 1.18 6.05
C GLY A 256 7.27 1.78 5.02
N MET A 257 7.63 3.06 5.16
CA MET A 257 8.52 3.79 4.27
C MET A 257 9.82 4.21 4.97
N ARG A 258 10.96 4.05 4.30
CA ARG A 258 12.24 4.55 4.78
C ARG A 258 12.40 6.04 4.42
N SER A 259 12.93 6.83 5.34
CA SER A 259 13.36 8.22 5.10
C SER A 259 14.52 8.27 4.10
N ILE A 260 14.52 9.27 3.21
CA ILE A 260 15.50 9.44 2.13
C ILE A 260 16.11 10.83 2.13
N SER A 261 15.29 11.86 1.96
CA SER A 261 15.71 13.26 1.93
C SER A 261 14.51 14.15 2.23
N ILE A 262 14.73 15.38 2.68
CA ILE A 262 13.63 16.27 3.10
C ILE A 262 12.59 16.49 1.99
N ALA A 263 13.01 16.64 0.74
CA ALA A 263 12.09 16.83 -0.39
C ALA A 263 11.25 15.57 -0.67
N VAL A 264 11.89 14.40 -0.71
CA VAL A 264 11.22 13.12 -1.01
C VAL A 264 10.32 12.70 0.16
N ASP A 265 10.78 12.91 1.39
CA ASP A 265 10.05 12.53 2.60
C ASP A 265 8.81 13.39 2.78
N ILE A 266 8.86 14.68 2.44
CA ILE A 266 7.68 15.55 2.46
C ILE A 266 6.65 15.11 1.40
N THR A 267 7.07 14.74 0.19
CA THR A 267 6.12 14.23 -0.82
C THR A 267 5.51 12.90 -0.40
N ASN A 268 6.30 12.01 0.19
CA ASN A 268 5.82 10.74 0.74
C ASN A 268 4.86 10.96 1.92
N TYR A 269 5.20 11.89 2.81
CA TYR A 269 4.40 12.23 3.97
C TYR A 269 3.03 12.78 3.55
N ALA A 270 2.99 13.77 2.66
CA ALA A 270 1.73 14.34 2.16
C ALA A 270 0.89 13.30 1.39
N MET A 271 1.53 12.38 0.66
CA MET A 271 0.84 11.25 0.02
C MET A 271 0.21 10.30 1.03
N LEU A 272 0.91 9.94 2.10
CA LEU A 272 0.37 9.10 3.17
C LEU A 272 -0.73 9.81 3.96
N GLU A 273 -0.57 11.11 4.21
CA GLU A 273 -1.54 11.94 4.92
C GLU A 273 -2.86 12.02 4.15
N LEU A 274 -2.80 12.42 2.87
CA LEU A 274 -3.97 12.84 2.09
C LEU A 274 -4.42 11.84 1.01
N GLY A 275 -3.53 10.93 0.61
CA GLY A 275 -3.78 9.93 -0.44
C GLY A 275 -3.39 10.35 -1.85
N GLN A 276 -2.89 11.57 -2.04
CA GLN A 276 -2.43 12.09 -3.33
C GLN A 276 -0.93 11.80 -3.52
N PRO A 277 -0.51 10.94 -4.46
CA PRO A 277 0.90 10.84 -4.80
C PRO A 277 1.42 12.16 -5.35
N LEU A 278 2.60 12.55 -4.88
CA LEU A 278 3.30 13.76 -5.29
C LEU A 278 4.68 13.42 -5.83
N HIS A 279 5.21 14.27 -6.70
CA HIS A 279 6.59 14.20 -7.14
C HIS A 279 7.24 15.58 -7.05
N ALA A 280 8.55 15.62 -6.83
CA ALA A 280 9.32 16.87 -6.84
C ALA A 280 10.40 16.77 -7.90
N TYR A 281 10.34 17.68 -8.87
CA TYR A 281 11.41 17.86 -9.86
C TYR A 281 12.42 18.87 -9.36
N ASP A 282 13.71 18.63 -9.59
CA ASP A 282 14.72 19.69 -9.52
C ASP A 282 14.45 20.70 -10.64
N LEU A 283 14.00 21.90 -10.27
CA LEU A 283 13.58 22.92 -11.21
C LEU A 283 14.76 23.41 -12.07
N ASP A 284 15.99 23.37 -11.54
CA ASP A 284 17.19 23.82 -12.26
C ASP A 284 17.64 22.78 -13.31
N LYS A 285 17.16 21.53 -13.21
CA LYS A 285 17.44 20.45 -14.18
C LYS A 285 16.38 20.33 -15.28
N LEU A 286 15.21 20.96 -15.11
CA LEU A 286 14.14 20.97 -16.11
C LEU A 286 14.52 21.86 -17.30
N VAL A 287 14.23 21.39 -18.51
CA VAL A 287 14.51 22.15 -19.74
C VAL A 287 13.20 22.51 -20.45
N GLY A 288 12.88 23.81 -20.44
CA GLY A 288 11.67 24.33 -21.06
C GLY A 288 10.44 24.14 -20.17
N GLY A 289 9.37 23.56 -20.73
CA GLY A 289 8.13 23.23 -20.02
C GLY A 289 7.97 21.74 -19.74
N ILE A 290 6.84 21.38 -19.12
CA ILE A 290 6.42 19.98 -18.98
C ILE A 290 5.35 19.66 -20.04
N SER A 291 5.50 18.51 -20.69
CA SER A 291 4.50 17.93 -21.57
C SER A 291 4.10 16.53 -21.11
N VAL A 292 2.80 16.25 -21.06
CA VAL A 292 2.25 14.94 -20.71
C VAL A 292 1.71 14.28 -21.98
N ARG A 293 2.30 13.16 -22.39
CA ARG A 293 1.96 12.48 -23.66
C ARG A 293 2.26 10.99 -23.60
N ARG A 294 1.74 10.23 -24.57
CA ARG A 294 2.14 8.82 -24.74
C ARG A 294 3.57 8.68 -25.24
N ALA A 295 4.20 7.56 -24.91
CA ALA A 295 5.50 7.18 -25.43
C ALA A 295 5.46 6.96 -26.94
N LYS A 296 6.58 7.19 -27.60
CA LYS A 296 6.79 6.82 -29.01
C LYS A 296 7.40 5.42 -29.08
N ALA A 297 7.17 4.71 -30.19
CA ALA A 297 7.82 3.44 -30.44
C ALA A 297 9.36 3.56 -30.33
N GLY A 298 9.96 2.69 -29.51
CA GLY A 298 11.41 2.67 -29.27
C GLY A 298 11.95 3.76 -28.34
N GLU A 299 11.08 4.53 -27.67
CA GLU A 299 11.50 5.52 -26.67
C GLU A 299 12.00 4.80 -25.40
N GLU A 300 13.02 5.36 -24.76
CA GLU A 300 13.63 4.82 -23.54
C GLU A 300 13.66 5.86 -22.42
N LEU A 301 13.69 5.40 -21.17
CA LEU A 301 13.85 6.25 -19.99
C LEU A 301 14.72 5.55 -18.94
N VAL A 302 15.66 6.29 -18.34
CA VAL A 302 16.36 5.87 -17.12
C VAL A 302 15.56 6.37 -15.91
N THR A 303 15.02 5.44 -15.12
CA THR A 303 14.26 5.76 -13.90
C THR A 303 15.16 5.94 -12.68
N LEU A 304 14.60 6.44 -11.58
CA LEU A 304 15.31 6.70 -10.31
C LEU A 304 16.08 5.47 -9.76
N ASP A 305 15.64 4.25 -10.06
CA ASP A 305 16.36 3.01 -9.72
C ASP A 305 17.55 2.71 -10.64
N GLN A 306 17.97 3.68 -11.46
CA GLN A 306 19.09 3.64 -12.39
C GLN A 306 19.00 2.53 -13.45
N LYS A 307 17.77 2.10 -13.77
CA LYS A 307 17.50 1.13 -14.83
C LYS A 307 16.95 1.82 -16.07
N THR A 308 17.51 1.47 -17.23
CA THR A 308 16.94 1.84 -18.53
C THR A 308 15.71 0.98 -18.83
N ARG A 309 14.61 1.63 -19.20
CA ARG A 309 13.34 0.99 -19.53
C ARG A 309 12.98 1.22 -20.99
N GLN A 310 12.62 0.14 -21.67
CA GLN A 310 12.02 0.18 -23.00
C GLN A 310 10.55 0.55 -22.87
N LEU A 311 10.18 1.73 -23.32
CA LEU A 311 8.81 2.24 -23.17
C LEU A 311 7.89 1.64 -24.23
N HIS A 312 6.64 1.43 -23.85
CA HIS A 312 5.58 0.99 -24.73
C HIS A 312 4.70 2.18 -25.10
N GLU A 313 4.13 2.21 -26.30
CA GLU A 313 3.29 3.33 -26.79
C GLU A 313 2.03 3.60 -25.94
N GLU A 314 1.66 2.66 -25.07
CA GLU A 314 0.58 2.84 -24.10
C GLU A 314 1.05 3.54 -22.82
N ASP A 315 2.35 3.67 -22.57
CA ASP A 315 2.87 4.35 -21.40
C ASP A 315 2.62 5.85 -21.51
N LEU A 316 1.99 6.42 -20.49
CA LEU A 316 1.87 7.85 -20.34
C LEU A 316 3.17 8.37 -19.71
N LEU A 317 3.77 9.36 -20.34
CA LEU A 317 5.04 9.95 -19.94
C LEU A 317 4.85 11.40 -19.55
N ILE A 318 5.70 11.81 -18.63
CA ILE A 318 5.98 13.21 -18.34
C ILE A 318 7.31 13.51 -19.02
N CYS A 319 7.35 14.54 -19.86
CA CYS A 319 8.50 14.92 -20.65
C CYS A 319 8.80 16.41 -20.45
N ASP A 320 10.06 16.78 -20.61
CA ASP A 320 10.44 18.15 -20.92
C ASP A 320 10.90 18.26 -22.39
N GLU A 321 11.56 19.35 -22.78
CA GLU A 321 12.03 19.52 -24.16
C GLU A 321 13.15 18.55 -24.59
N GLN A 322 13.89 17.96 -23.65
CA GLN A 322 14.95 16.99 -23.95
C GLN A 322 14.43 15.55 -24.03
N GLY A 323 13.26 15.25 -23.47
CA GLY A 323 12.67 13.92 -23.54
C GLY A 323 11.94 13.52 -22.26
N PRO A 324 11.69 12.21 -22.07
CA PRO A 324 10.96 11.73 -20.90
C PRO A 324 11.74 11.97 -19.61
N ILE A 325 11.00 12.37 -18.58
CA ILE A 325 11.47 12.62 -17.21
C ILE A 325 10.70 11.81 -16.18
N GLY A 326 9.76 10.96 -16.61
CA GLY A 326 9.02 10.05 -15.74
C GLY A 326 8.01 9.21 -16.51
N ILE A 327 7.74 8.01 -15.99
CA ILE A 327 6.53 7.26 -16.34
C ILE A 327 5.43 7.79 -15.42
N ALA A 328 4.45 8.48 -16.00
CA ALA A 328 3.41 9.19 -15.26
C ALA A 328 2.75 8.27 -14.23
N GLY A 329 2.63 8.73 -12.98
CA GLY A 329 2.01 7.99 -11.88
C GLY A 329 2.70 6.68 -11.48
N VAL A 330 3.87 6.34 -12.03
CA VAL A 330 4.60 5.10 -11.72
C VAL A 330 5.96 5.38 -11.10
N MET A 331 6.85 6.08 -11.80
CA MET A 331 8.21 6.35 -11.33
C MET A 331 8.84 7.54 -12.07
N GLY A 332 9.53 8.40 -11.32
CA GLY A 332 10.31 9.49 -11.88
C GLY A 332 11.52 9.01 -12.70
N GLY A 333 12.03 9.89 -13.53
CA GLY A 333 13.28 9.75 -14.28
C GLY A 333 14.46 10.28 -13.48
N ALA A 334 15.66 9.71 -13.71
CA ALA A 334 16.86 10.10 -12.98
C ALA A 334 17.36 11.53 -13.31
N ARG A 335 17.04 12.06 -14.50
CA ARG A 335 17.61 13.34 -14.98
C ARG A 335 17.13 14.55 -14.18
N THR A 336 15.89 14.55 -13.73
CA THR A 336 15.24 15.65 -12.99
C THR A 336 15.07 15.34 -11.51
N GLU A 337 15.74 14.29 -11.03
CA GLU A 337 15.75 13.87 -9.63
C GLU A 337 16.31 14.97 -8.73
N VAL A 338 15.69 15.18 -7.57
CA VAL A 338 16.21 16.05 -6.52
C VAL A 338 17.47 15.46 -5.88
N SER A 339 18.46 16.30 -5.61
CA SER A 339 19.73 15.92 -4.99
C SER A 339 20.11 16.88 -3.87
N SER A 340 21.19 16.60 -3.13
CA SER A 340 21.70 17.52 -2.09
C SER A 340 22.07 18.92 -2.61
N SER A 341 22.30 19.05 -3.91
CA SER A 341 22.55 20.34 -4.56
C SER A 341 21.29 21.13 -4.95
N THR A 342 20.09 20.54 -4.88
CA THR A 342 18.86 21.17 -5.38
C THR A 342 18.51 22.40 -4.56
N LYS A 343 18.18 23.52 -5.23
CA LYS A 343 17.80 24.79 -4.59
C LYS A 343 16.38 25.22 -4.89
N SER A 344 15.82 24.74 -5.99
CA SER A 344 14.43 24.97 -6.35
C SER A 344 13.78 23.67 -6.79
N VAL A 345 12.54 23.44 -6.34
CA VAL A 345 11.75 22.29 -6.74
C VAL A 345 10.45 22.72 -7.38
N LEU A 346 9.97 21.90 -8.31
CA LEU A 346 8.63 21.99 -8.87
C LEU A 346 7.83 20.76 -8.43
N ILE A 347 6.84 20.96 -7.59
CA ILE A 347 6.00 19.91 -7.03
C ILE A 347 4.88 19.59 -8.02
N GLU A 348 4.74 18.31 -8.36
CA GLU A 348 3.66 17.76 -9.16
C GLU A 348 2.59 17.13 -8.27
N ALA A 349 1.33 17.50 -8.52
CA ALA A 349 0.15 16.76 -8.11
C ALA A 349 -0.75 16.55 -9.32
N ALA A 350 -0.94 15.30 -9.73
CA ALA A 350 -1.67 14.97 -10.95
C ALA A 350 -2.73 13.90 -10.71
N ILE A 351 -3.70 13.81 -11.62
CA ILE A 351 -4.74 12.77 -11.65
C ILE A 351 -4.63 12.04 -12.98
N PHE A 352 -4.19 10.78 -12.90
CA PHE A 352 -3.99 9.91 -14.04
C PHE A 352 -5.10 8.86 -14.17
N ASP A 353 -5.31 8.37 -15.39
CA ASP A 353 -6.23 7.26 -15.67
C ASP A 353 -5.76 5.96 -15.00
N PRO A 354 -6.57 5.33 -14.12
CA PRO A 354 -6.16 4.14 -13.38
C PRO A 354 -5.71 2.96 -14.25
N ILE A 355 -6.34 2.75 -15.41
CA ILE A 355 -6.01 1.65 -16.33
C ILE A 355 -4.64 1.88 -16.98
N SER A 356 -4.37 3.11 -17.41
CA SER A 356 -3.07 3.51 -17.95
C SER A 356 -1.96 3.23 -16.94
N ILE A 357 -2.16 3.61 -15.68
CA ILE A 357 -1.18 3.38 -14.61
C ILE A 357 -0.99 1.88 -14.32
N ALA A 358 -2.08 1.13 -14.15
CA ALA A 358 -2.04 -0.30 -13.87
C ALA A 358 -1.24 -1.07 -14.93
N ARG A 359 -1.47 -0.74 -16.21
CA ARG A 359 -0.77 -1.37 -17.34
C ARG A 359 0.72 -1.04 -17.33
N SER A 360 1.09 0.22 -17.18
CA SER A 360 2.50 0.65 -17.13
C SER A 360 3.23 0.06 -15.92
N ALA A 361 2.64 0.09 -14.72
CA ALA A 361 3.23 -0.48 -13.51
C ALA A 361 3.52 -1.99 -13.66
N ARG A 362 2.57 -2.77 -14.21
CA ARG A 362 2.75 -4.21 -14.43
C ARG A 362 3.76 -4.53 -15.52
N ARG A 363 3.70 -3.80 -16.64
CA ARG A 363 4.63 -3.94 -17.77
C ARG A 363 6.07 -3.72 -17.34
N HIS A 364 6.30 -2.67 -16.55
CA HIS A 364 7.63 -2.27 -16.07
C HIS A 364 8.04 -2.94 -14.74
N LYS A 365 7.16 -3.75 -14.14
CA LYS A 365 7.37 -4.41 -12.84
C LYS A 365 7.72 -3.39 -11.74
N LEU A 366 6.97 -2.30 -11.68
CA LEU A 366 7.14 -1.19 -10.74
C LEU A 366 5.86 -0.95 -9.91
N PRO A 367 5.60 -1.78 -8.89
CA PRO A 367 4.53 -1.55 -7.93
C PRO A 367 4.96 -0.50 -6.89
N SER A 368 5.06 0.77 -7.29
CA SER A 368 5.40 1.88 -6.40
C SER A 368 4.19 2.30 -5.54
N GLU A 369 4.45 3.02 -4.46
CA GLU A 369 3.39 3.60 -3.62
C GLU A 369 2.47 4.55 -4.42
N ALA A 370 3.02 5.25 -5.42
CA ALA A 370 2.25 6.09 -6.33
C ALA A 370 1.37 5.24 -7.26
N SER A 371 1.93 4.22 -7.94
CA SER A 371 1.16 3.43 -8.90
C SER A 371 0.05 2.64 -8.22
N LYS A 372 0.29 2.13 -7.02
CA LYS A 372 -0.71 1.44 -6.19
C LYS A 372 -1.92 2.32 -5.85
N ARG A 373 -1.73 3.63 -5.66
CA ARG A 373 -2.81 4.59 -5.39
C ARG A 373 -3.52 4.99 -6.68
N PHE A 374 -2.77 5.41 -7.69
CA PHE A 374 -3.35 5.83 -8.96
C PHE A 374 -4.13 4.71 -9.66
N GLU A 375 -3.67 3.45 -9.61
CA GLU A 375 -4.40 2.33 -10.22
C GLU A 375 -5.75 2.03 -9.55
N ARG A 376 -5.98 2.57 -8.34
CA ARG A 376 -7.22 2.42 -7.55
C ARG A 376 -8.03 3.72 -7.47
N GLY A 377 -7.60 4.75 -8.19
CA GLY A 377 -8.20 6.09 -8.16
C GLY A 377 -7.70 6.93 -6.99
N VAL A 378 -7.45 8.21 -7.30
CA VAL A 378 -7.04 9.24 -6.35
C VAL A 378 -8.07 10.36 -6.39
N ASP A 379 -8.34 10.98 -5.24
CA ASP A 379 -9.32 12.05 -5.11
C ASP A 379 -8.92 13.27 -5.96
N SER A 380 -9.70 13.55 -7.00
CA SER A 380 -9.43 14.64 -7.95
C SER A 380 -9.65 16.04 -7.38
N SER A 381 -10.31 16.17 -6.22
CA SER A 381 -10.57 17.48 -5.62
C SER A 381 -9.37 18.04 -4.85
N ILE A 382 -8.40 17.20 -4.48
CA ILE A 382 -7.37 17.55 -3.49
C ILE A 382 -5.99 17.84 -4.07
N SER A 383 -5.78 17.71 -5.38
CA SER A 383 -4.47 17.91 -6.03
C SER A 383 -3.81 19.23 -5.63
N ARG A 384 -4.58 20.33 -5.61
CA ARG A 384 -4.09 21.66 -5.20
C ARG A 384 -3.73 21.70 -3.72
N ALA A 385 -4.58 21.15 -2.86
CA ALA A 385 -4.34 21.12 -1.41
C ALA A 385 -3.11 20.26 -1.07
N ALA A 386 -2.94 19.10 -1.72
CA ALA A 386 -1.81 18.22 -1.51
C ALA A 386 -0.47 18.84 -1.97
N ALA A 387 -0.42 19.45 -3.16
CA ALA A 387 0.75 20.19 -3.60
C ALA A 387 1.09 21.33 -2.63
N SER A 388 0.07 22.03 -2.13
CA SER A 388 0.23 23.12 -1.17
C SER A 388 0.73 22.63 0.19
N ARG A 389 0.26 21.47 0.66
CA ARG A 389 0.73 20.83 1.89
C ARG A 389 2.22 20.52 1.81
N ALA A 390 2.67 19.90 0.71
CA ALA A 390 4.09 19.64 0.50
C ALA A 390 4.90 20.94 0.41
N ALA A 391 4.41 21.94 -0.32
CA ALA A 391 5.10 23.21 -0.47
C ALA A 391 5.24 23.97 0.87
N ARG A 392 4.19 23.98 1.72
CA ARG A 392 4.24 24.55 3.07
C ARG A 392 5.26 23.82 3.96
N LEU A 393 5.25 22.49 3.95
CA LEU A 393 6.22 21.70 4.71
C LEU A 393 7.66 21.98 4.25
N LEU A 394 7.91 22.18 2.95
CA LEU A 394 9.24 22.56 2.44
C LEU A 394 9.65 23.96 2.90
N THR A 395 8.70 24.89 2.98
CA THR A 395 8.95 26.22 3.54
C THR A 395 9.28 26.17 5.03
N GLU A 396 8.53 25.37 5.79
CA GLU A 396 8.69 25.26 7.25
C GLU A 396 9.96 24.48 7.64
N LEU A 397 10.26 23.39 6.94
CA LEU A 397 11.28 22.41 7.37
C LEU A 397 12.59 22.52 6.58
N ALA A 398 12.56 23.10 5.38
CA ALA A 398 13.72 23.18 4.47
C ALA A 398 14.04 24.62 4.04
N SER A 399 13.57 25.62 4.80
CA SER A 399 13.78 27.06 4.55
C SER A 399 13.33 27.57 3.17
N GLY A 400 12.53 26.79 2.44
CA GLY A 400 12.05 27.15 1.12
C GLY A 400 11.08 28.33 1.14
N SER A 401 10.85 28.95 -0.01
CA SER A 401 9.82 29.97 -0.20
C SER A 401 9.04 29.70 -1.47
N PHE A 402 7.73 29.94 -1.46
CA PHE A 402 6.92 29.87 -2.67
C PHE A 402 7.51 30.78 -3.76
N SER A 403 7.86 30.21 -4.90
CA SER A 403 8.50 30.97 -5.98
C SER A 403 7.48 31.73 -6.83
N GLY A 404 6.19 31.39 -6.71
CA GLY A 404 5.11 31.86 -7.58
C GLY A 404 5.10 31.20 -8.97
N VAL A 405 6.12 30.41 -9.29
CA VAL A 405 6.21 29.63 -10.53
C VAL A 405 5.31 28.41 -10.42
N GLY A 406 4.55 28.13 -11.48
CA GLY A 406 3.72 26.93 -11.55
C GLY A 406 2.81 26.94 -12.77
N ALA A 407 1.97 25.93 -12.86
CA ALA A 407 0.97 25.79 -13.91
C ALA A 407 -0.15 24.86 -13.44
N GLU A 408 -1.29 24.93 -14.12
CA GLU A 408 -2.38 24.00 -13.90
C GLU A 408 -3.02 23.61 -15.23
N TYR A 409 -3.30 22.31 -15.37
CA TYR A 409 -4.22 21.74 -16.34
C TYR A 409 -5.35 21.05 -15.58
N ALA A 410 -6.60 21.28 -16.00
CA ALA A 410 -7.77 20.57 -15.50
C ALA A 410 -8.77 20.39 -16.64
N SER A 411 -9.16 19.14 -16.91
CA SER A 411 -10.28 18.85 -17.82
C SER A 411 -11.61 19.13 -17.14
N ALA A 412 -12.63 19.51 -17.91
CA ALA A 412 -13.99 19.62 -17.39
C ALA A 412 -14.47 18.26 -16.87
N PHE A 413 -14.98 18.24 -15.64
CA PHE A 413 -15.61 17.07 -15.02
C PHE A 413 -16.92 17.50 -14.38
N GLU A 414 -18.01 16.82 -14.76
CA GLU A 414 -19.31 16.97 -14.13
C GLU A 414 -19.64 15.65 -13.43
N PRO A 415 -19.82 15.67 -12.09
CA PRO A 415 -20.22 14.47 -11.36
C PRO A 415 -21.56 13.96 -11.89
N ALA A 416 -21.60 12.70 -12.34
CA ALA A 416 -22.84 12.07 -12.74
C ALA A 416 -23.66 11.72 -11.48
N ALA A 417 -24.95 12.06 -11.50
CA ALA A 417 -25.85 11.67 -10.43
C ALA A 417 -26.34 10.23 -10.61
N ILE A 418 -26.36 9.47 -9.52
CA ILE A 418 -26.91 8.12 -9.48
C ILE A 418 -28.33 8.20 -8.92
N GLU A 419 -29.30 7.67 -9.67
CA GLU A 419 -30.68 7.57 -9.21
C GLU A 419 -30.94 6.21 -8.56
N MET A 420 -31.57 6.23 -7.38
CA MET A 420 -31.95 5.03 -6.65
C MET A 420 -33.28 5.22 -5.94
N LYS A 421 -34.15 4.20 -5.95
CA LYS A 421 -35.36 4.21 -5.11
C LYS A 421 -35.00 4.03 -3.65
N LEU A 422 -35.70 4.74 -2.77
CA LEU A 422 -35.47 4.66 -1.32
C LEU A 422 -35.66 3.26 -0.74
N ASP A 423 -36.53 2.43 -1.34
CA ASP A 423 -36.78 1.05 -0.90
C ASP A 423 -35.83 0.01 -1.52
N TYR A 424 -35.01 0.40 -2.51
CA TYR A 424 -34.13 -0.51 -3.24
C TYR A 424 -33.09 -1.22 -2.35
N PRO A 425 -32.41 -0.54 -1.39
CA PRO A 425 -31.51 -1.22 -0.47
C PRO A 425 -32.20 -2.34 0.31
N GLY A 426 -33.43 -2.10 0.78
CA GLY A 426 -34.17 -3.10 1.54
C GLY A 426 -34.66 -4.27 0.68
N GLN A 427 -35.07 -3.99 -0.57
CA GLN A 427 -35.44 -5.03 -1.53
C GLN A 427 -34.28 -5.94 -1.89
N LEU A 428 -33.07 -5.38 -2.08
CA LEU A 428 -31.90 -6.13 -2.50
C LEU A 428 -31.27 -6.92 -1.34
N VAL A 429 -31.17 -6.31 -0.15
CA VAL A 429 -30.49 -6.89 1.02
C VAL A 429 -31.42 -7.76 1.87
N GLY A 430 -32.72 -7.48 1.87
CA GLY A 430 -33.71 -8.20 2.69
C GLY A 430 -33.82 -7.70 4.14
N VAL A 431 -33.38 -6.47 4.40
CA VAL A 431 -33.52 -5.74 5.68
C VAL A 431 -34.44 -4.55 5.46
N GLU A 432 -35.32 -4.25 6.41
CA GLU A 432 -36.14 -3.04 6.35
C GLU A 432 -35.31 -1.84 6.80
N TYR A 433 -35.03 -0.93 5.86
CA TYR A 433 -34.38 0.36 6.14
C TYR A 433 -35.40 1.49 6.02
N SER A 434 -35.38 2.43 6.97
CA SER A 434 -36.15 3.66 6.82
C SER A 434 -35.51 4.58 5.77
N ALA A 435 -36.30 5.46 5.16
CA ALA A 435 -35.77 6.45 4.21
C ALA A 435 -34.68 7.33 4.84
N ASP A 436 -34.84 7.69 6.13
CA ASP A 436 -33.88 8.51 6.85
C ASP A 436 -32.56 7.77 7.09
N GLN A 437 -32.61 6.45 7.37
CA GLN A 437 -31.40 5.62 7.49
C GLN A 437 -30.62 5.55 6.17
N VAL A 438 -31.33 5.38 5.05
CA VAL A 438 -30.72 5.35 3.72
C VAL A 438 -30.04 6.69 3.42
N VAL A 439 -30.76 7.81 3.60
CA VAL A 439 -30.20 9.14 3.34
C VAL A 439 -29.01 9.44 4.25
N ALA A 440 -29.15 9.22 5.56
CA ALA A 440 -28.09 9.50 6.52
C ALA A 440 -26.82 8.68 6.23
N SER A 441 -26.95 7.39 5.87
CA SER A 441 -25.79 6.55 5.54
C SER A 441 -25.06 7.06 4.29
N LEU A 442 -25.80 7.55 3.29
CA LEU A 442 -25.20 8.08 2.07
C LEU A 442 -24.56 9.46 2.29
N GLU A 443 -25.16 10.31 3.10
CA GLU A 443 -24.56 11.60 3.50
C GLU A 443 -23.31 11.39 4.36
N GLU A 444 -23.31 10.39 5.24
CA GLU A 444 -22.19 10.02 6.11
C GLU A 444 -20.93 9.68 5.31
N ILE A 445 -21.05 8.91 4.22
CA ILE A 445 -19.92 8.60 3.32
C ILE A 445 -19.50 9.78 2.43
N GLY A 446 -20.17 10.93 2.56
CA GLY A 446 -19.86 12.18 1.87
C GLY A 446 -20.63 12.42 0.57
N CYS A 447 -21.68 11.66 0.28
CA CYS A 447 -22.52 11.93 -0.88
C CYS A 447 -23.41 13.16 -0.64
N THR A 448 -23.67 13.92 -1.69
CA THR A 448 -24.75 14.91 -1.71
C THR A 448 -26.03 14.22 -2.16
N VAL A 449 -27.03 14.17 -1.28
CA VAL A 449 -28.28 13.45 -1.52
C VAL A 449 -29.42 14.45 -1.71
N THR A 450 -30.10 14.36 -2.85
CA THR A 450 -31.34 15.11 -3.11
C THR A 450 -32.50 14.13 -3.18
N LYS A 451 -33.48 14.30 -2.29
CA LYS A 451 -34.70 13.49 -2.28
C LYS A 451 -35.73 14.06 -3.25
N ILE A 452 -36.28 13.18 -4.10
CA ILE A 452 -37.32 13.50 -5.08
C ILE A 452 -38.40 12.41 -4.96
N ASP A 453 -39.50 12.70 -4.28
CA ASP A 453 -40.58 11.75 -4.00
C ASP A 453 -40.09 10.42 -3.37
N ASP A 454 -40.14 9.31 -4.12
CA ASP A 454 -39.69 7.96 -3.72
C ASP A 454 -38.25 7.63 -4.16
N LEU A 455 -37.57 8.59 -4.77
CA LEU A 455 -36.21 8.48 -5.30
C LEU A 455 -35.23 9.35 -4.51
N VAL A 456 -33.96 8.96 -4.58
CA VAL A 456 -32.82 9.80 -4.26
C VAL A 456 -31.94 9.97 -5.49
N GLN A 457 -31.52 11.21 -5.72
CA GLN A 457 -30.47 11.56 -6.66
C GLN A 457 -29.19 11.81 -5.85
N VAL A 458 -28.17 11.00 -6.11
CA VAL A 458 -26.96 10.94 -5.29
C VAL A 458 -25.77 11.40 -6.13
N ILE A 459 -25.09 12.46 -5.67
CA ILE A 459 -23.80 12.89 -6.22
C ILE A 459 -22.71 12.35 -5.30
N VAL A 460 -21.87 11.49 -5.87
CA VAL A 460 -20.80 10.79 -5.17
C VAL A 460 -19.60 11.74 -4.94
N PRO A 461 -18.93 11.68 -3.79
CA PRO A 461 -17.74 12.48 -3.55
C PRO A 461 -16.57 12.03 -4.44
N SER A 462 -15.66 12.96 -4.77
CA SER A 462 -14.55 12.71 -5.71
C SER A 462 -13.55 11.64 -5.28
N TRP A 463 -13.48 11.30 -3.98
CA TRP A 463 -12.64 10.21 -3.47
C TRP A 463 -13.27 8.81 -3.57
N ARG A 464 -14.52 8.69 -4.06
CA ARG A 464 -15.24 7.42 -4.21
C ARG A 464 -15.50 7.05 -5.68
N PRO A 465 -14.45 6.85 -6.50
CA PRO A 465 -14.62 6.49 -7.91
C PRO A 465 -15.21 5.08 -8.10
N ASP A 466 -15.27 4.28 -7.03
CA ASP A 466 -15.87 2.94 -6.98
C ASP A 466 -17.40 2.97 -7.05
N ILE A 467 -18.05 4.04 -6.57
CA ILE A 467 -19.50 4.16 -6.60
C ILE A 467 -19.94 4.70 -7.96
N THR A 468 -20.42 3.80 -8.82
CA THR A 468 -20.83 4.12 -10.20
C THR A 468 -22.26 3.69 -10.53
N HIS A 469 -22.85 2.85 -9.68
CA HIS A 469 -24.18 2.29 -9.86
C HIS A 469 -24.94 2.24 -8.53
N LYS A 470 -26.28 2.20 -8.62
CA LYS A 470 -27.16 2.14 -7.44
C LYS A 470 -26.90 0.95 -6.52
N THR A 471 -26.34 -0.16 -7.03
CA THR A 471 -25.97 -1.32 -6.19
C THR A 471 -24.81 -1.01 -5.26
N ASP A 472 -23.91 -0.12 -5.69
CA ASP A 472 -22.75 0.28 -4.90
C ASP A 472 -23.24 1.15 -3.72
N LEU A 473 -24.23 2.02 -3.97
CA LEU A 473 -24.95 2.74 -2.90
C LEU A 473 -25.62 1.78 -1.90
N VAL A 474 -26.17 0.66 -2.36
CA VAL A 474 -26.77 -0.35 -1.46
C VAL A 474 -25.72 -1.01 -0.59
N GLU A 475 -24.54 -1.31 -1.12
CA GLU A 475 -23.43 -1.86 -0.34
C GLU A 475 -23.04 -0.92 0.80
N GLU A 476 -22.94 0.38 0.52
CA GLU A 476 -22.61 1.40 1.51
C GLU A 476 -23.65 1.48 2.64
N VAL A 477 -24.94 1.48 2.30
CA VAL A 477 -26.03 1.44 3.29
C VAL A 477 -25.94 0.16 4.13
N ALA A 478 -25.75 -0.99 3.49
CA ALA A 478 -25.72 -2.28 4.19
C ALA A 478 -24.51 -2.41 5.12
N ARG A 479 -23.32 -1.97 4.70
CA ARG A 479 -22.09 -2.11 5.50
C ARG A 479 -22.10 -1.18 6.71
N LEU A 480 -22.56 0.06 6.55
CA LEU A 480 -22.60 1.04 7.64
C LEU A 480 -23.64 0.67 8.70
N ILE A 481 -24.79 0.17 8.27
CA ILE A 481 -25.82 -0.29 9.20
C ILE A 481 -25.40 -1.62 9.86
N GLY A 482 -24.58 -2.43 9.19
CA GLY A 482 -23.98 -3.65 9.70
C GLY A 482 -24.54 -4.91 9.04
N TYR A 483 -23.65 -5.73 8.48
CA TYR A 483 -24.02 -7.00 7.83
C TYR A 483 -24.61 -8.03 8.79
N ASP A 484 -24.30 -7.93 10.08
CA ASP A 484 -24.85 -8.78 11.15
C ASP A 484 -26.38 -8.65 11.29
N LYS A 485 -26.97 -7.55 10.80
CA LYS A 485 -28.42 -7.34 10.78
C LYS A 485 -29.14 -8.04 9.63
N ILE A 486 -28.40 -8.58 8.65
CA ILE A 486 -28.98 -9.28 7.50
C ILE A 486 -29.48 -10.66 7.96
N PRO A 487 -30.79 -10.96 7.86
CA PRO A 487 -31.33 -12.21 8.36
C PRO A 487 -30.96 -13.39 7.44
N SER A 488 -30.59 -14.52 8.04
CA SER A 488 -30.46 -15.78 7.29
C SER A 488 -31.84 -16.29 6.87
N ARG A 489 -32.16 -16.16 5.57
CA ARG A 489 -33.43 -16.63 4.98
C ARG A 489 -33.15 -17.61 3.85
N LEU A 490 -33.68 -18.82 3.98
CA LEU A 490 -33.49 -19.87 2.98
C LEU A 490 -34.38 -19.58 1.75
N PRO A 491 -33.82 -19.42 0.53
CA PRO A 491 -34.61 -19.09 -0.64
C PRO A 491 -35.47 -20.29 -1.09
N VAL A 492 -36.66 -20.01 -1.61
CA VAL A 492 -37.53 -21.05 -2.20
C VAL A 492 -37.05 -21.33 -3.62
N ALA A 493 -36.23 -22.36 -3.79
CA ALA A 493 -35.79 -22.82 -5.10
C ALA A 493 -36.91 -23.62 -5.82
N PRO A 494 -37.04 -23.51 -7.16
CA PRO A 494 -37.93 -24.38 -7.92
C PRO A 494 -37.48 -25.84 -7.83
N PRO A 495 -38.38 -26.82 -8.05
CA PRO A 495 -38.03 -28.23 -8.05
C PRO A 495 -36.87 -28.54 -9.01
N GLY A 496 -35.75 -29.00 -8.45
CA GLY A 496 -34.59 -29.40 -9.22
C GLY A 496 -34.83 -30.67 -10.03
N ARG A 497 -34.14 -30.81 -11.16
CA ARG A 497 -34.16 -32.05 -11.97
C ARG A 497 -33.25 -33.17 -11.45
N GLY A 498 -32.55 -32.92 -10.34
CA GLY A 498 -31.53 -33.81 -9.79
C GLY A 498 -30.30 -33.96 -10.68
N LEU A 499 -29.56 -35.05 -10.48
CA LEU A 499 -28.36 -35.36 -11.27
C LEU A 499 -28.71 -35.78 -12.70
N THR A 500 -27.96 -35.26 -13.67
CA THR A 500 -28.01 -35.72 -15.07
C THR A 500 -27.60 -37.18 -15.21
N SER A 501 -28.04 -37.85 -16.28
CA SER A 501 -27.64 -39.24 -16.57
C SER A 501 -26.12 -39.40 -16.64
N ARG A 502 -25.41 -38.42 -17.19
CA ARG A 502 -23.93 -38.41 -17.26
C ARG A 502 -23.29 -38.35 -15.88
N GLN A 503 -23.77 -37.48 -14.99
CA GLN A 503 -23.27 -37.41 -13.60
C GLN A 503 -23.52 -38.71 -12.83
N LYS A 504 -24.72 -39.30 -12.97
CA LYS A 504 -25.05 -40.60 -12.34
C LYS A 504 -24.16 -41.72 -12.87
N LEU A 505 -23.89 -41.75 -14.18
CA LEU A 505 -23.01 -42.74 -14.78
C LEU A 505 -21.57 -42.59 -14.29
N ARG A 506 -21.01 -41.38 -14.33
CA ARG A 506 -19.65 -41.09 -13.85
C ARG A 506 -19.44 -41.58 -12.41
N ARG A 507 -20.35 -41.20 -11.51
CA ARG A 507 -20.31 -41.66 -10.10
C ARG A 507 -20.37 -43.18 -9.96
N ARG A 508 -21.20 -43.86 -10.75
CA ARG A 508 -21.29 -45.33 -10.72
C ARG A 508 -20.02 -46.01 -11.23
N VAL A 509 -19.40 -45.47 -12.29
CA VAL A 509 -18.12 -45.99 -12.81
C VAL A 509 -17.01 -45.84 -11.77
N LEU A 510 -16.87 -44.65 -11.19
CA LEU A 510 -15.87 -44.40 -10.13
C LEU A 510 -16.10 -45.29 -8.90
N SER A 511 -17.35 -45.39 -8.43
CA SER A 511 -17.70 -46.26 -7.29
C SER A 511 -17.44 -47.74 -7.60
N GLY A 512 -17.68 -48.17 -8.83
CA GLY A 512 -17.43 -49.54 -9.26
C GLY A 512 -15.94 -49.87 -9.32
N LEU A 513 -15.12 -48.98 -9.89
CA LEU A 513 -13.67 -49.19 -10.00
C LEU A 513 -12.99 -49.10 -8.62
N THR A 514 -13.39 -48.16 -7.78
CA THR A 514 -12.89 -48.08 -6.39
C THR A 514 -13.31 -49.30 -5.57
N GLY A 515 -14.55 -49.78 -5.72
CA GLY A 515 -15.00 -51.05 -5.14
C GLY A 515 -14.26 -52.28 -5.65
N ALA A 516 -13.63 -52.20 -6.82
CA ALA A 516 -12.77 -53.24 -7.39
C ALA A 516 -11.29 -53.12 -6.97
N GLY A 517 -10.95 -52.19 -6.07
CA GLY A 517 -9.60 -52.05 -5.52
C GLY A 517 -8.73 -50.98 -6.17
N PHE A 518 -9.26 -50.18 -7.10
CA PHE A 518 -8.54 -49.03 -7.62
C PHE A 518 -8.55 -47.86 -6.64
N VAL A 519 -7.48 -47.07 -6.64
CA VAL A 519 -7.36 -45.82 -5.89
C VAL A 519 -7.51 -44.65 -6.85
N GLU A 520 -8.46 -43.76 -6.58
CA GLU A 520 -8.61 -42.51 -7.32
C GLU A 520 -7.46 -41.55 -6.99
N VAL A 521 -6.84 -40.97 -8.03
CA VAL A 521 -5.78 -39.96 -7.90
C VAL A 521 -6.15 -38.69 -8.63
N LEU A 522 -5.70 -37.55 -8.11
CA LEU A 522 -5.84 -36.23 -8.73
C LEU A 522 -4.47 -35.75 -9.19
N ASN A 523 -4.22 -35.80 -10.50
CA ASN A 523 -2.95 -35.36 -11.07
C ASN A 523 -3.08 -33.96 -11.67
N TYR A 524 -1.98 -33.21 -11.66
CA TYR A 524 -1.93 -31.92 -12.34
C TYR A 524 -2.22 -32.09 -13.84
N PRO A 525 -2.92 -31.14 -14.46
CA PRO A 525 -3.16 -31.15 -15.90
C PRO A 525 -1.95 -30.68 -16.71
N PHE A 526 -0.81 -30.41 -16.07
CA PHE A 526 0.40 -29.85 -16.66
C PHE A 526 1.47 -30.92 -16.82
N VAL A 527 2.00 -31.06 -18.03
CA VAL A 527 2.94 -32.11 -18.42
C VAL A 527 3.97 -31.57 -19.42
N SER A 528 5.05 -32.31 -19.61
CA SER A 528 6.02 -31.99 -20.66
C SER A 528 5.51 -32.36 -22.06
N ALA A 529 6.10 -31.77 -23.10
CA ALA A 529 5.83 -32.16 -24.48
C ALA A 529 6.10 -33.67 -24.72
N GLU A 530 7.17 -34.20 -24.13
CA GLU A 530 7.54 -35.62 -24.20
C GLU A 530 6.46 -36.51 -23.59
N GLN A 531 5.97 -36.14 -22.39
CA GLN A 531 4.92 -36.87 -21.69
C GLN A 531 3.62 -36.94 -22.50
N ASN A 532 3.21 -35.83 -23.12
CA ASN A 532 2.08 -35.84 -24.04
C ASN A 532 2.31 -36.76 -25.26
N GLY A 533 3.55 -36.92 -25.70
CA GLY A 533 3.93 -37.78 -26.81
C GLY A 533 3.89 -39.29 -26.53
N TRP A 534 3.83 -39.73 -25.26
CA TRP A 534 3.87 -41.15 -24.89
C TRP A 534 2.75 -42.00 -25.53
N MET A 535 1.59 -41.40 -25.79
CA MET A 535 0.43 -42.06 -26.40
C MET A 535 0.24 -41.67 -27.89
N GLY A 536 1.21 -40.97 -28.47
CA GLY A 536 1.20 -40.46 -29.85
C GLY A 536 1.36 -38.93 -29.92
N SER A 537 1.84 -38.43 -31.06
CA SER A 537 1.93 -36.98 -31.30
C SER A 537 0.57 -36.39 -31.65
N VAL A 538 0.00 -35.68 -30.68
CA VAL A 538 -1.13 -34.77 -30.87
C VAL A 538 -0.67 -33.36 -30.51
N GLY A 539 -1.21 -32.35 -31.20
CA GLY A 539 -0.99 -30.97 -30.78
C GLY A 539 -1.44 -30.80 -29.32
N ALA A 540 -0.72 -29.98 -28.56
CA ALA A 540 -1.03 -29.68 -27.17
C ALA A 540 -1.14 -28.17 -26.96
N VAL A 541 -1.98 -27.76 -26.02
CA VAL A 541 -2.08 -26.35 -25.63
C VAL A 541 -0.93 -26.03 -24.67
N GLU A 542 -0.10 -25.07 -25.05
CA GLU A 542 0.99 -24.57 -24.23
C GLU A 542 0.52 -23.38 -23.38
N LEU A 543 0.93 -23.34 -22.12
CA LEU A 543 0.72 -22.20 -21.24
C LEU A 543 1.72 -21.10 -21.58
N GLU A 544 1.25 -19.86 -21.65
CA GLU A 544 2.12 -18.70 -21.84
C GLU A 544 3.00 -18.41 -20.60
N ASN A 545 2.49 -18.75 -19.41
CA ASN A 545 3.12 -18.46 -18.11
C ASN A 545 3.07 -19.66 -17.14
N PRO A 546 3.73 -20.79 -17.46
CA PRO A 546 3.71 -21.98 -16.61
C PRO A 546 4.47 -21.76 -15.31
N MET A 547 4.02 -22.40 -14.23
CA MET A 547 4.77 -22.40 -12.94
C MET A 547 6.13 -23.10 -13.06
N GLN A 548 6.22 -24.12 -13.91
CA GLN A 548 7.44 -24.88 -14.20
C GLN A 548 7.58 -25.00 -15.71
N SER A 549 8.72 -24.56 -16.26
CA SER A 549 9.00 -24.60 -17.70
C SER A 549 8.94 -26.01 -18.27
N GLU A 550 9.29 -27.02 -17.47
CA GLU A 550 9.33 -28.43 -17.89
C GLU A 550 7.91 -29.02 -18.03
N ALA A 551 6.90 -28.40 -17.43
CA ALA A 551 5.50 -28.81 -17.47
C ALA A 551 4.62 -27.70 -18.06
N SER A 552 5.01 -27.16 -19.22
CA SER A 552 4.32 -26.05 -19.88
C SER A 552 3.07 -26.43 -20.67
N PHE A 553 2.78 -27.72 -20.86
CA PHE A 553 1.68 -28.17 -21.71
C PHE A 553 0.49 -28.70 -20.92
N LEU A 554 -0.72 -28.38 -21.36
CA LEU A 554 -1.93 -29.06 -20.91
C LEU A 554 -1.94 -30.50 -21.42
N ARG A 555 -2.37 -31.43 -20.57
CA ARG A 555 -2.44 -32.86 -20.90
C ARG A 555 -3.46 -33.17 -21.99
N THR A 556 -3.05 -33.97 -22.97
CA THR A 556 -3.94 -34.48 -24.04
C THR A 556 -4.54 -35.84 -23.70
N SER A 557 -4.01 -36.51 -22.66
CA SER A 557 -4.55 -37.74 -22.09
C SER A 557 -4.31 -37.78 -20.56
N LEU A 558 -5.01 -38.67 -19.85
CA LEU A 558 -4.81 -38.86 -18.40
C LEU A 558 -3.61 -39.76 -18.07
N VAL A 559 -3.07 -40.46 -19.07
CA VAL A 559 -2.06 -41.51 -18.90
C VAL A 559 -0.75 -40.98 -18.29
N PRO A 560 -0.19 -39.83 -18.71
CA PRO A 560 1.07 -39.35 -18.14
C PRO A 560 0.99 -39.09 -16.64
N GLY A 561 -0.11 -38.49 -16.17
CA GLY A 561 -0.37 -38.27 -14.75
C GLY A 561 -0.44 -39.59 -13.97
N LEU A 562 -1.18 -40.58 -14.50
CA LEU A 562 -1.28 -41.91 -13.90
C LEU A 562 0.07 -42.64 -13.85
N ILE A 563 0.89 -42.58 -14.90
CA ILE A 563 2.24 -43.17 -14.92
C ILE A 563 3.15 -42.48 -13.91
N ALA A 564 3.12 -41.14 -13.83
CA ALA A 564 3.91 -40.40 -12.86
C ALA A 564 3.50 -40.73 -11.41
N ALA A 565 2.20 -40.86 -11.15
CA ALA A 565 1.68 -41.32 -9.87
C ALA A 565 2.13 -42.75 -9.55
N ALA A 566 2.09 -43.65 -10.53
CA ALA A 566 2.54 -45.02 -10.38
C ALA A 566 4.05 -45.09 -10.07
N ALA A 567 4.88 -44.42 -10.87
CA ALA A 567 6.33 -44.37 -10.68
C ALA A 567 6.71 -43.81 -9.29
N ARG A 568 6.01 -42.79 -8.81
CA ARG A 568 6.20 -42.21 -7.47
C ARG A 568 5.88 -43.20 -6.34
N ASN A 569 4.86 -44.04 -6.51
CA ASN A 569 4.49 -45.05 -5.51
C ASN A 569 5.49 -46.21 -5.52
N ILE A 570 5.87 -46.69 -6.71
CA ILE A 570 6.86 -47.77 -6.87
C ILE A 570 8.21 -47.36 -6.27
N SER A 571 8.68 -46.13 -6.52
CA SER A 571 9.93 -45.63 -5.94
C SER A 571 9.92 -45.52 -4.42
N ARG A 572 8.74 -45.53 -3.80
CA ARG A 572 8.52 -45.54 -2.35
C ARG A 572 8.20 -46.93 -1.79
N GLY A 573 8.35 -47.99 -2.61
CA GLY A 573 8.17 -49.38 -2.20
C GLY A 573 6.75 -49.93 -2.34
N SER A 574 5.80 -49.15 -2.87
CA SER A 574 4.44 -49.65 -3.18
C SER A 574 4.40 -50.20 -4.60
N THR A 575 4.66 -51.50 -4.74
CA THR A 575 4.79 -52.17 -6.05
C THR A 575 3.48 -52.70 -6.62
N ASP A 576 2.48 -52.95 -5.78
CA ASP A 576 1.16 -53.45 -6.17
C ASP A 576 0.14 -52.30 -6.13
N ILE A 577 -0.11 -51.67 -7.29
CA ILE A 577 -0.96 -50.48 -7.40
C ILE A 577 -1.99 -50.60 -8.52
N ALA A 578 -3.20 -50.15 -8.25
CA ALA A 578 -4.26 -49.95 -9.23
C ALA A 578 -4.76 -48.51 -9.09
N LEU A 579 -4.48 -47.66 -10.08
CA LEU A 579 -4.81 -46.24 -10.06
C LEU A 579 -5.88 -45.93 -11.09
N LEU A 580 -6.80 -45.02 -10.76
CA LEU A 580 -7.74 -44.43 -11.69
C LEU A 580 -7.74 -42.91 -11.55
N GLU A 581 -8.15 -42.22 -12.61
CA GLU A 581 -8.37 -40.79 -12.58
C GLU A 581 -9.57 -40.44 -13.46
N GLU A 582 -10.41 -39.52 -12.98
CA GLU A 582 -11.37 -38.80 -13.81
C GLU A 582 -10.94 -37.33 -13.91
N GLY A 583 -10.77 -36.85 -15.14
CA GLY A 583 -10.43 -35.45 -15.34
C GLY A 583 -10.56 -34.99 -16.79
N SER A 584 -10.39 -33.69 -17.00
CA SER A 584 -10.39 -33.09 -18.34
C SER A 584 -9.07 -33.37 -19.06
N VAL A 585 -9.18 -33.47 -20.38
CA VAL A 585 -8.06 -33.41 -21.35
C VAL A 585 -8.33 -32.25 -22.30
N PHE A 586 -7.28 -31.70 -22.88
CA PHE A 586 -7.36 -30.46 -23.65
C PHE A 586 -6.81 -30.73 -25.06
N LEU A 587 -7.68 -30.66 -26.08
CA LEU A 587 -7.35 -31.07 -27.43
C LEU A 587 -7.51 -29.87 -28.37
N PRO A 588 -6.42 -29.37 -28.98
CA PRO A 588 -6.48 -28.15 -29.77
C PRO A 588 -7.44 -28.31 -30.96
N ASN A 589 -8.41 -27.40 -31.08
CA ASN A 589 -9.42 -27.39 -32.14
C ASN A 589 -9.15 -26.29 -33.21
N GLY A 590 -7.99 -25.63 -33.17
CA GLY A 590 -7.65 -24.53 -34.09
C GLY A 590 -8.59 -23.31 -34.03
N GLY A 591 -9.40 -23.19 -32.97
CA GLY A 591 -10.31 -22.07 -32.77
C GLY A 591 -9.55 -20.77 -32.47
N SER A 592 -10.02 -19.66 -33.04
CA SER A 592 -9.49 -18.34 -32.73
C SER A 592 -9.86 -17.92 -31.31
N ALA A 593 -8.95 -17.19 -30.65
CA ALA A 593 -9.23 -16.55 -29.36
C ALA A 593 -10.47 -15.64 -29.48
N VAL A 594 -11.33 -15.66 -28.46
CA VAL A 594 -12.41 -14.67 -28.36
C VAL A 594 -11.78 -13.31 -28.05
N THR A 595 -11.93 -12.35 -28.96
CA THR A 595 -11.30 -11.03 -28.89
C THR A 595 -12.07 -10.02 -28.04
N ALA A 596 -13.28 -10.36 -27.58
CA ALA A 596 -14.11 -9.48 -26.75
C ALA A 596 -14.87 -10.29 -25.68
N LEU A 597 -14.70 -9.91 -24.41
CA LEU A 597 -15.49 -10.46 -23.31
C LEU A 597 -16.90 -9.83 -23.31
N PRO A 598 -17.96 -10.60 -23.01
CA PRO A 598 -19.29 -10.04 -22.86
C PRO A 598 -19.39 -9.11 -21.64
N ALA A 599 -20.37 -8.20 -21.66
CA ALA A 599 -20.70 -7.38 -20.52
C ALA A 599 -21.11 -8.25 -19.31
N GLY A 600 -20.56 -7.96 -18.13
CA GLY A 600 -20.77 -8.77 -16.93
C GLY A 600 -22.13 -8.57 -16.23
N ASN A 601 -22.87 -7.52 -16.61
CA ASN A 601 -24.16 -7.14 -16.02
C ASN A 601 -25.37 -7.68 -16.79
N GLU A 602 -25.17 -8.44 -17.86
CA GLU A 602 -26.24 -9.06 -18.63
C GLU A 602 -25.88 -10.48 -19.06
N ARG A 603 -26.91 -11.29 -19.31
CA ARG A 603 -26.71 -12.63 -19.87
C ARG A 603 -26.24 -12.50 -21.33
N PRO A 604 -25.08 -13.07 -21.71
CA PRO A 604 -24.63 -13.00 -23.10
C PRO A 604 -25.63 -13.67 -24.04
N SER A 605 -25.78 -13.14 -25.26
CA SER A 605 -26.62 -13.76 -26.28
C SER A 605 -26.15 -15.19 -26.60
N GLU A 606 -27.05 -16.05 -27.04
CA GLU A 606 -26.71 -17.44 -27.41
C GLU A 606 -25.62 -17.51 -28.51
N LYS A 607 -25.54 -16.50 -29.39
CA LYS A 607 -24.46 -16.35 -30.38
C LYS A 607 -23.10 -16.15 -29.72
N ILE A 608 -23.02 -15.27 -28.72
CA ILE A 608 -21.78 -15.01 -27.97
C ILE A 608 -21.40 -16.25 -27.16
N LEU A 609 -22.36 -16.89 -26.50
CA LEU A 609 -22.12 -18.13 -25.75
C LEU A 609 -21.60 -19.26 -26.66
N ALA A 610 -22.11 -19.38 -27.88
CA ALA A 610 -21.64 -20.35 -28.85
C ALA A 610 -20.19 -20.04 -29.29
N ALA A 611 -19.87 -18.78 -29.56
CA ALA A 611 -18.51 -18.36 -29.92
C ALA A 611 -17.50 -18.61 -28.79
N LEU A 612 -17.87 -18.27 -27.54
CA LEU A 612 -17.05 -18.56 -26.35
C LEU A 612 -16.79 -20.07 -26.21
N LYS A 613 -17.83 -20.91 -26.37
CA LYS A 613 -17.67 -22.36 -26.30
C LYS A 613 -16.79 -22.92 -27.41
N ALA A 614 -16.83 -22.34 -28.61
CA ALA A 614 -16.02 -22.77 -29.74
C ALA A 614 -14.53 -22.43 -29.58
N ALA A 615 -14.20 -21.43 -28.76
CA ALA A 615 -12.83 -21.02 -28.49
C ALA A 615 -12.15 -21.77 -27.34
N ILE A 616 -12.88 -22.60 -26.60
CA ILE A 616 -12.32 -23.42 -25.50
C ILE A 616 -11.74 -24.71 -26.09
N PRO A 617 -10.44 -25.01 -25.86
CA PRO A 617 -9.79 -26.24 -26.34
C PRO A 617 -10.16 -27.49 -25.53
#